data_AF-A0A970DQZ8-F1
#
_entry.id   AF-A0A970DQZ8-F1
#
_cell.length_a   1.000
_cell.length_b   1.000
_cell.length_c   1.000
_cell.angle_alpha   90.00
_cell.angle_beta   90.00
_cell.angle_gamma   90.00
#
_symmetry.space_group_name_H-M   'P 1'
#
loop_
_entity.id
_entity.type
_entity.pdbx_description
1 polymer ?
#
loop_
_entity_poly.entity_id
_entity_poly.type
_entity_poly.pdbx_seq_one_letter_code
_entity_poly.pdbx_strand_id
1 'polypeptide(L)'
;NSCQSELKYSIPEINYDDINDFISKHKKIYIYGAGAFAKSTAFVFRDKIQEFAGFIVSDSKKYEDREVWGYPLIEASCVPSNSAIIVALNYKYSEEVLTQLGNGENILYFWRLP
;
A
#
# COMPACT_ATOMS: atom_id res chain seq x y z
N ASN A 1 10.87 -19.50 34.45
CA ASN A 1 9.67 -19.29 33.62
C ASN A 1 9.73 -17.93 32.94
N SER A 2 10.55 -17.79 31.89
CA SER A 2 10.51 -16.62 31.01
C SER A 2 9.49 -16.91 29.91
N CYS A 3 8.33 -16.26 30.01
CA CYS A 3 7.29 -16.26 28.98
C CYS A 3 7.91 -15.69 27.69
N GLN A 4 8.19 -16.57 26.72
CA GLN A 4 8.49 -16.13 25.36
C GLN A 4 7.20 -15.53 24.83
N SER A 5 7.20 -14.21 24.58
CA SER A 5 6.15 -13.59 23.78
C SER A 5 6.18 -14.26 22.41
N GLU A 6 5.13 -15.03 22.09
CA GLU A 6 4.95 -15.58 20.76
C GLU A 6 5.00 -14.41 19.75
N LEU A 7 6.06 -14.37 18.94
CA LEU A 7 6.16 -13.50 17.79
C LEU A 7 5.07 -13.92 16.80
N LYS A 8 3.87 -13.35 16.97
CA LYS A 8 2.77 -13.48 16.03
C LYS A 8 3.11 -12.58 14.84
N TYR A 9 3.92 -13.09 13.91
CA TYR A 9 4.17 -12.40 12.66
C TYR A 9 2.83 -12.27 11.93
N SER A 10 2.34 -11.04 11.75
CA SER A 10 1.22 -10.78 10.85
C SER A 10 1.73 -11.04 9.43
N ILE A 11 1.28 -12.14 8.83
CA ILE A 11 1.61 -12.53 7.45
C ILE A 11 0.53 -11.93 6.54
N PRO A 12 0.88 -11.12 5.53
CA PRO A 12 -0.07 -10.63 4.53
C PRO A 12 -0.90 -11.77 3.93
N GLU A 13 -2.21 -11.56 3.81
CA GLU A 13 -3.16 -12.49 3.20
C GLU A 13 -3.36 -12.18 1.71
N ILE A 14 -2.25 -11.95 1.03
CA ILE A 14 -2.18 -11.64 -0.39
C ILE A 14 -1.03 -12.40 -1.03
N ASN A 15 -1.16 -12.75 -2.31
CA ASN A 15 -0.11 -13.40 -3.07
C ASN A 15 0.31 -12.57 -4.31
N TYR A 16 1.26 -13.14 -5.07
CA TYR A 16 1.81 -12.50 -6.26
C TYR A 16 0.79 -12.33 -7.40
N ASP A 17 -0.12 -13.30 -7.54
CA ASP A 17 -1.14 -13.32 -8.60
C ASP A 17 -2.22 -12.29 -8.31
N ASP A 18 -2.65 -12.13 -7.05
CA ASP A 18 -3.59 -11.07 -6.66
C ASP A 18 -3.10 -9.68 -7.07
N ILE A 19 -1.81 -9.42 -6.85
CA ILE A 19 -1.17 -8.14 -7.22
C ILE A 19 -1.06 -8.02 -8.75
N ASN A 20 -0.64 -9.06 -9.47
CA ASN A 20 -0.57 -9.01 -10.94
C ASN A 20 -1.95 -8.79 -11.56
N ASP A 21 -2.97 -9.47 -11.04
CA ASP A 21 -4.35 -9.35 -11.51
C ASP A 21 -4.84 -7.92 -11.31
N PHE A 22 -4.58 -7.32 -10.15
CA PHE A 22 -4.89 -5.92 -9.91
C PHE A 22 -4.12 -4.98 -10.85
N ILE A 23 -2.82 -5.22 -11.04
CA ILE A 23 -1.99 -4.43 -11.96
C ILE A 23 -2.52 -4.52 -13.40
N SER A 24 -2.95 -5.69 -13.85
CA SER A 24 -3.46 -5.90 -15.20
C SER A 24 -4.74 -5.12 -15.50
N LYS A 25 -5.54 -4.81 -14.47
CA LYS A 25 -6.83 -4.11 -14.58
C LYS A 25 -6.68 -2.59 -14.54
N HIS A 26 -5.52 -2.08 -14.10
CA HIS A 26 -5.34 -0.64 -13.85
C HIS A 26 -4.06 -0.12 -14.50
N LYS A 27 -4.20 0.87 -15.38
CA LYS A 27 -3.04 1.48 -16.08
C LYS A 27 -2.16 2.30 -15.14
N LYS A 28 -2.77 3.04 -14.22
CA LYS A 28 -2.10 3.95 -13.29
C LYS A 28 -2.34 3.50 -11.86
N ILE A 29 -1.27 3.26 -11.13
CA ILE A 29 -1.34 2.68 -9.77
C ILE A 29 -0.49 3.48 -8.80
N TYR A 30 -1.05 3.66 -7.61
CA TYR A 30 -0.38 4.19 -6.45
C TYR A 30 -0.14 3.07 -5.42
N ILE A 31 0.89 3.23 -4.59
CA ILE A 31 1.10 2.35 -3.43
C ILE A 31 0.93 3.18 -2.16
N TYR A 32 -0.02 2.82 -1.30
CA TYR A 32 -0.19 3.46 0.00
C TYR A 32 0.79 2.90 1.02
N GLY A 33 1.60 3.78 1.57
CA GLY A 33 2.72 3.51 2.47
C GLY A 33 4.06 3.85 1.83
N ALA A 34 5.06 4.12 2.68
CA ALA A 34 6.46 4.33 2.26
C ALA A 34 7.45 3.51 3.11
N GLY A 35 6.93 2.53 3.86
CA GLY A 35 7.70 1.62 4.69
C GLY A 35 8.19 0.39 3.93
N ALA A 36 8.64 -0.63 4.67
CA ALA A 36 9.22 -1.85 4.10
C ALA A 36 8.27 -2.57 3.13
N PHE A 37 7.00 -2.78 3.50
CA PHE A 37 6.02 -3.44 2.61
C PHE A 37 5.83 -2.66 1.29
N ALA A 38 5.59 -1.36 1.36
CA ALA A 38 5.44 -0.52 0.17
C ALA A 38 6.68 -0.52 -0.73
N LYS A 39 7.88 -0.36 -0.14
CA LYS A 39 9.15 -0.38 -0.89
C LYS A 39 9.42 -1.74 -1.53
N SER A 40 9.18 -2.84 -0.83
CA SER A 40 9.32 -4.19 -1.38
C SER A 40 8.31 -4.46 -2.51
N THR A 41 7.06 -4.01 -2.33
CA THR A 41 6.01 -4.13 -3.35
C THR A 41 6.38 -3.35 -4.60
N ALA A 42 6.80 -2.09 -4.43
CA ALA A 42 7.28 -1.28 -5.54
C ALA A 42 8.48 -1.96 -6.21
N PHE A 43 9.49 -2.40 -5.47
CA PHE A 43 10.67 -3.06 -6.02
C PHE A 43 10.34 -4.27 -6.89
N VAL A 44 9.38 -5.10 -6.46
CA VAL A 44 9.00 -6.34 -7.16
C VAL A 44 8.09 -6.08 -8.37
N PHE A 45 7.20 -5.09 -8.30
CA PHE A 45 6.12 -4.94 -9.28
C PHE A 45 6.21 -3.68 -10.15
N ARG A 46 7.06 -2.69 -9.82
CA ARG A 46 7.12 -1.39 -10.52
C ARG A 46 7.23 -1.53 -12.05
N ASP A 47 8.03 -2.47 -12.53
CA ASP A 47 8.31 -2.63 -13.95
C ASP A 47 7.16 -3.32 -14.71
N LYS A 48 6.18 -3.85 -13.97
CA LYS A 48 4.92 -4.39 -14.52
C LYS A 48 3.79 -3.36 -14.52
N ILE A 49 3.91 -2.31 -13.72
CA ILE A 49 2.91 -1.24 -13.66
C ILE A 49 3.16 -0.30 -14.84
N GLN A 50 2.14 -0.13 -15.69
CA GLN A 50 2.27 0.73 -16.88
C GLN A 50 2.59 2.20 -16.50
N GLU A 51 1.90 2.74 -15.50
CA GLU A 51 2.17 4.07 -14.93
C GLU A 51 2.20 4.00 -13.40
N PHE A 52 3.40 3.82 -12.83
CA PHE A 52 3.56 3.90 -11.38
C PHE A 52 3.56 5.37 -10.93
N ALA A 53 2.49 5.75 -10.24
CA ALA A 53 2.19 7.14 -9.89
C ALA A 53 2.89 7.62 -8.61
N GLY A 54 3.53 6.71 -7.87
CA GLY A 54 4.28 6.98 -6.66
C GLY A 54 3.60 6.45 -5.40
N PHE A 55 4.09 6.95 -4.26
CA PHE A 55 3.71 6.48 -2.94
C PHE A 55 2.72 7.43 -2.29
N ILE A 56 1.76 6.89 -1.55
CA ILE A 56 0.78 7.66 -0.78
C ILE A 56 1.15 7.59 0.70
N VAL A 57 0.98 8.71 1.40
CA VAL A 57 1.11 8.81 2.85
C VAL A 57 -0.09 9.50 3.47
N SER A 58 -0.35 9.19 4.74
CA SER A 58 -1.40 9.86 5.51
C SER A 58 -1.11 11.35 5.67
N ASP A 59 -2.12 12.19 5.53
CA ASP A 59 -2.02 13.65 5.68
C ASP A 59 -1.54 14.10 7.08
N SER A 60 -1.74 13.26 8.10
CA SER A 60 -1.39 13.56 9.49
C SER A 60 0.11 13.51 9.81
N LYS A 61 0.93 12.98 8.89
CA LYS A 61 2.37 12.80 9.11
C LYS A 61 3.15 13.79 8.27
N LYS A 62 4.06 14.51 8.91
CA LYS A 62 5.05 15.34 8.20
C LYS A 62 6.16 14.45 7.69
N TYR A 63 6.36 14.46 6.38
CA TYR A 63 7.50 13.82 5.73
C TYR A 63 8.46 14.91 5.26
N GLU A 64 9.73 14.78 5.65
CA GLU A 64 10.80 15.67 5.16
C GLU A 64 11.08 15.38 3.69
N ASP A 65 11.10 14.10 3.33
CA ASP A 65 11.26 13.64 1.96
C ASP A 65 9.99 13.87 1.15
N ARG A 66 10.17 14.33 -0.10
CA ARG A 66 9.09 14.52 -1.07
C ARG A 66 8.99 13.39 -2.09
N GLU A 67 9.92 12.46 -2.06
CA GLU A 67 10.00 11.34 -3.00
C GLU A 67 10.65 10.11 -2.38
N VAL A 68 10.41 8.96 -3.00
CA VAL A 68 11.10 7.70 -2.74
C VAL A 68 11.56 7.15 -4.08
N TRP A 69 12.88 7.03 -4.25
CA TRP A 69 13.50 6.54 -5.50
C TRP A 69 13.08 7.32 -6.76
N GLY A 70 12.94 8.65 -6.64
CA GLY A 70 12.49 9.51 -7.74
C GLY A 70 10.99 9.46 -8.02
N TYR A 71 10.20 8.71 -7.25
CA TYR A 71 8.74 8.71 -7.33
C TYR A 71 8.14 9.60 -6.24
N PRO A 72 7.09 10.37 -6.54
CA PRO A 72 6.54 11.34 -5.60
C PRO A 72 5.95 10.65 -4.37
N LEU A 73 6.08 11.33 -3.23
CA LEU A 73 5.40 11.00 -1.98
C LEU A 73 4.20 11.96 -1.83
N ILE A 74 2.99 11.42 -1.97
CA ILE A 74 1.76 12.18 -2.14
C ILE A 74 0.89 12.01 -0.90
N GLU A 75 0.37 13.10 -0.37
CA GLU A 75 -0.59 13.06 0.72
C GLU A 75 -1.93 12.48 0.24
N ALA A 76 -2.57 11.63 1.05
CA ALA A 76 -3.77 10.88 0.66
C ALA A 76 -4.90 11.78 0.15
N SER A 77 -5.09 12.96 0.74
CA SER A 77 -6.10 13.94 0.29
C SER A 77 -5.86 14.51 -1.10
N CYS A 78 -4.62 14.44 -1.62
CA CYS A 78 -4.24 14.94 -2.94
C CYS A 78 -4.39 13.88 -4.04
N VAL A 79 -4.69 12.62 -3.68
CA VAL A 79 -4.88 11.53 -4.63
C VAL A 79 -6.30 11.60 -5.20
N PRO A 80 -6.49 11.56 -6.52
CA PRO A 80 -7.83 11.59 -7.12
C PRO A 80 -8.72 10.45 -6.60
N SER A 81 -9.98 10.76 -6.33
CA SER A 81 -11.00 9.76 -6.02
C SER A 81 -11.07 8.70 -7.14
N ASN A 82 -11.26 7.43 -6.78
CA ASN A 82 -11.23 6.27 -7.69
C ASN A 82 -9.86 5.91 -8.30
N SER A 83 -8.76 6.45 -7.77
CA SER A 83 -7.42 5.99 -8.15
C SER A 83 -7.21 4.52 -7.78
N ALA A 84 -6.45 3.78 -8.58
CA ALA A 84 -6.07 2.41 -8.25
C ALA A 84 -4.95 2.42 -7.20
N ILE A 85 -5.19 1.83 -6.03
CA ILE A 85 -4.29 1.90 -4.87
C ILE A 85 -4.00 0.50 -4.34
N ILE A 86 -2.71 0.16 -4.19
CA ILE A 86 -2.27 -0.99 -3.42
C ILE A 86 -1.93 -0.52 -2.00
N VAL A 87 -2.66 -0.99 -0.99
CA VAL A 87 -2.43 -0.64 0.42
C VAL A 87 -1.40 -1.60 1.03
N ALA A 88 -0.13 -1.19 0.95
CA ALA A 88 1.02 -1.98 1.37
C ALA A 88 1.51 -1.55 2.78
N LEU A 89 0.63 -1.74 3.77
CA LEU A 89 0.86 -1.42 5.18
C LEU A 89 0.82 -2.68 6.05
N ASN A 90 1.14 -2.55 7.34
CA ASN A 90 0.82 -3.60 8.31
C ASN A 90 -0.70 -3.65 8.58
N TYR A 91 -1.18 -4.73 9.21
CA TYR A 91 -2.60 -4.95 9.47
C TYR A 91 -3.27 -3.77 10.19
N LYS A 92 -2.70 -3.32 11.32
CA LYS A 92 -3.24 -2.22 12.13
C LYS A 92 -3.45 -0.93 11.31
N TYR A 93 -2.45 -0.50 10.56
CA TYR A 93 -2.58 0.71 9.75
C TYR A 93 -3.47 0.49 8.52
N SER A 94 -3.62 -0.75 8.06
CA SER A 94 -4.54 -1.07 6.96
C SER A 94 -6.00 -0.95 7.40
N GLU A 95 -6.34 -1.35 8.62
CA GLU A 95 -7.67 -1.10 9.21
C GLU A 95 -7.97 0.39 9.31
N GLU A 96 -7.01 1.20 9.78
CA GLU A 96 -7.18 2.67 9.86
C GLU A 96 -7.45 3.28 8.47
N VAL A 97 -6.71 2.83 7.46
CA VAL A 97 -6.85 3.31 6.08
C VAL A 97 -8.12 2.82 5.40
N LEU A 98 -8.63 1.62 5.75
CA LEU A 98 -9.92 1.12 5.25
C LEU A 98 -11.06 2.08 5.57
N THR A 99 -11.08 2.66 6.76
CA THR A 99 -12.13 3.63 7.13
C THR A 99 -12.11 4.91 6.29
N GLN A 100 -10.97 5.21 5.66
CA GLN A 100 -10.77 6.43 4.87
C GLN A 100 -10.97 6.18 3.37
N LEU A 101 -10.39 5.09 2.84
CA LEU A 101 -10.43 4.79 1.41
C LEU A 101 -11.62 3.90 1.03
N GLY A 102 -12.19 3.15 1.97
CA GLY A 102 -13.20 2.12 1.69
C GLY A 102 -12.61 0.87 1.03
N ASN A 103 -13.49 -0.02 0.58
CA ASN A 103 -13.10 -1.32 0.00
C ASN A 103 -13.56 -1.47 -1.46
N GLY A 104 -13.34 -0.42 -2.26
CA GLY A 104 -13.71 -0.42 -3.69
C GLY A 104 -12.83 -1.34 -4.53
N GLU A 105 -13.31 -1.75 -5.71
CA GLU A 105 -12.58 -2.63 -6.64
C GLU A 105 -11.23 -2.05 -7.12
N ASN A 106 -11.08 -0.72 -7.03
CA ASN A 106 -9.85 0.02 -7.31
C ASN A 106 -8.88 0.05 -6.12
N ILE A 107 -9.11 -0.70 -5.04
CA ILE A 107 -8.25 -0.72 -3.86
C ILE A 107 -7.92 -2.17 -3.52
N LEU A 108 -6.63 -2.46 -3.40
CA LEU A 108 -6.13 -3.78 -3.03
C LEU A 108 -5.43 -3.73 -1.68
N TYR A 109 -5.98 -4.44 -0.70
CA TYR A 109 -5.37 -4.58 0.63
C TYR A 109 -4.55 -5.85 0.74
N PHE A 110 -3.45 -5.77 1.50
CA PHE A 110 -2.61 -6.94 1.82
C PHE A 110 -3.24 -7.88 2.85
N TRP A 111 -4.38 -7.53 3.41
CA TRP A 111 -5.03 -8.20 4.53
C TRP A 111 -6.51 -8.36 4.21
N ARG A 112 -7.13 -9.42 4.75
CA ARG A 112 -8.59 -9.52 4.77
C ARG A 112 -9.11 -8.68 5.93
N LEU A 113 -9.57 -7.48 5.62
CA LEU A 113 -10.04 -6.52 6.60
C LEU A 113 -11.55 -6.71 6.87
N PRO A 114 -12.03 -6.34 8.08
CA PRO A 114 -13.43 -6.47 8.48
C PRO A 114 -14.40 -5.55 7.73
#